data_AF-A0A957AUB5-F1
#
_entry.id   AF-A0A957AUB5-F1
#
_cell.length_a   1.000
_cell.length_b   1.000
_cell.length_c   1.000
_cell.angle_alpha   90.00
_cell.angle_beta   90.00
_cell.angle_gamma   90.00
#
_symmetry.space_group_name_H-M   'P 1'
#
loop_
_entity.id
_entity.type
_entity.pdbx_description
1 polymer ?
#
loop_
_entity_poly.entity_id
_entity_poly.type
_entity_poly.pdbx_seq_one_letter_code
_entity_poly.pdbx_strand_id
1 'polypeptide(L)'
;MNRLLGLFVALLVGLWAQRMLTGPDPGLPRDALILFVVAGVIFVVSARPPRVLRAAGEAFARWQSRGRLITLAGLGIGLVALALLWLDLGSIPGLLLWPVATVLFVAGAFLEEGSWEEKEGKETGERREEEEADVEESGGGSAAASPLVETQHDEPAPTDDRSQTTHRRSPFTDYASRITQHWDLLLLAAILIFSAVVRFYHLNTFPNGCQSDECNNGLDALRWLEGARYLPYAETNEGQATLFTYLIALSFRFFGVGVVQMRIVAALAGVLTVLAFYFLGRDLYGRRAALVGTALLAASRWHLTFSRIVYELIMQPLAMVLLAFCLLRALRTGRRRYWALAGVALTFGLNTYTAFRVVPIVVAAFLLFWVVRVLLTDRGSLRHDLEGIALMAGATLVSVAPLGVYTVQNWRVFTSRIQHISVMREV
;
A
#
# COMPACT_ATOMS: atom_id res chain seq x y z
N MET A 1 21.80 2.06 15.23
CA MET A 1 21.47 1.14 16.34
C MET A 1 20.32 1.66 17.18
N ASN A 2 20.41 2.88 17.76
CA ASN A 2 19.38 3.47 18.64
C ASN A 2 17.98 3.59 18.04
N ARG A 3 17.84 3.79 16.72
CA ARG A 3 16.52 3.92 16.05
C ARG A 3 15.82 2.59 15.79
N LEU A 4 16.59 1.54 15.45
CA LEU A 4 16.05 0.18 15.35
C LEU A 4 15.61 -0.32 16.71
N LEU A 5 16.34 0.06 17.76
CA LEU A 5 15.95 -0.17 19.14
C LEU A 5 14.65 0.57 19.49
N GLY A 6 14.52 1.85 19.15
CA GLY A 6 13.28 2.63 19.37
C GLY A 6 12.05 2.04 18.67
N LEU A 7 12.21 1.59 17.42
CA LEU A 7 11.12 0.97 16.65
C LEU A 7 10.74 -0.42 17.20
N PHE A 8 11.72 -1.18 17.69
CA PHE A 8 11.49 -2.43 18.40
C PHE A 8 10.75 -2.22 19.73
N VAL A 9 11.13 -1.20 20.50
CA VAL A 9 10.46 -0.83 21.75
C VAL A 9 9.01 -0.37 21.50
N ALA A 10 8.76 0.45 20.48
CA ALA A 10 7.40 0.86 20.11
C ALA A 10 6.49 -0.34 19.79
N LEU A 11 7.03 -1.33 19.06
CA LEU A 11 6.31 -2.57 18.74
C LEU A 11 6.00 -3.41 19.98
N LEU A 12 6.94 -3.53 20.91
CA LEU A 12 6.74 -4.27 22.16
C LEU A 12 5.67 -3.60 23.04
N VAL A 13 5.71 -2.27 23.17
CA VAL A 13 4.72 -1.51 23.94
C VAL A 13 3.32 -1.63 23.32
N GLY A 14 3.21 -1.54 22.00
CA GLY A 14 1.94 -1.73 21.29
C GLY A 14 1.36 -3.14 21.42
N LEU A 15 2.19 -4.18 21.34
CA LEU A 15 1.77 -5.57 21.55
C LEU A 15 1.29 -5.82 22.98
N TRP A 16 1.94 -5.20 23.96
CA TRP A 16 1.54 -5.30 25.36
C TRP A 16 0.19 -4.61 25.63
N ALA A 17 -0.02 -3.42 25.06
CA ALA A 17 -1.31 -2.72 25.11
C ALA A 17 -2.44 -3.55 24.47
N GLN A 18 -2.17 -4.21 23.34
CA GLN A 18 -3.14 -5.09 22.68
C GLN A 18 -3.51 -6.31 23.52
N ARG A 19 -2.55 -6.87 24.26
CA ARG A 19 -2.80 -7.99 25.18
C ARG A 19 -3.68 -7.57 26.36
N MET A 20 -3.50 -6.36 26.88
CA MET A 20 -4.36 -5.82 27.95
C MET A 20 -5.82 -5.66 27.50
N LEU A 21 -6.06 -5.23 26.26
CA LEU A 21 -7.42 -5.11 25.70
C LEU A 21 -8.11 -6.46 25.43
N THR A 22 -7.35 -7.55 25.35
CA THR A 22 -7.88 -8.89 25.03
C THR A 22 -7.91 -9.82 26.25
N GLY A 23 -7.52 -9.31 27.43
CA GLY A 23 -7.57 -10.03 28.70
C GLY A 23 -8.98 -10.01 29.33
N PRO A 24 -9.24 -10.88 30.33
CA PRO A 24 -10.57 -11.07 30.91
C PRO A 24 -11.03 -9.95 31.88
N ASP A 25 -10.20 -8.94 32.15
CA ASP A 25 -10.48 -7.89 33.14
C ASP A 25 -11.05 -6.60 32.48
N PRO A 26 -12.32 -6.22 32.77
CA PRO A 26 -13.01 -5.12 32.08
C PRO A 26 -12.61 -3.71 32.55
N GLY A 27 -11.73 -3.57 33.55
CA GLY A 27 -11.33 -2.28 34.14
C GLY A 27 -10.15 -1.56 33.47
N LEU A 28 -9.45 -2.20 32.53
CA LEU A 28 -8.17 -1.74 31.96
C LEU A 28 -8.18 -0.98 30.59
N PRO A 29 -9.29 -0.43 30.03
CA PRO A 29 -9.21 0.27 28.73
C PRO A 29 -8.33 1.53 28.72
N ARG A 30 -8.21 2.21 29.87
CA ARG A 30 -7.53 3.52 29.98
C ARG A 30 -6.01 3.40 29.85
N ASP A 31 -5.40 2.42 30.51
CA ASP A 31 -3.95 2.22 30.50
C ASP A 31 -3.48 1.69 29.15
N ALA A 32 -4.25 0.80 28.52
CA ALA A 32 -3.97 0.32 27.18
C ALA A 32 -3.99 1.47 26.14
N LEU A 33 -4.93 2.40 26.25
CA LEU A 33 -5.02 3.56 25.36
C LEU A 33 -3.80 4.49 25.52
N ILE A 34 -3.36 4.75 26.76
CA ILE A 34 -2.15 5.52 27.04
C ILE A 34 -0.92 4.85 26.41
N LEU A 35 -0.81 3.52 26.51
CA LEU A 35 0.30 2.77 25.93
C LEU A 35 0.31 2.79 24.40
N PHE A 36 -0.85 2.80 23.75
CA PHE A 36 -0.94 3.00 22.30
C PHE A 36 -0.49 4.40 21.87
N VAL A 37 -0.85 5.44 22.63
CA VAL A 37 -0.38 6.81 22.36
C VAL A 37 1.13 6.90 22.51
N VAL A 38 1.69 6.33 23.58
CA VAL A 38 3.15 6.28 23.81
C VAL A 38 3.86 5.52 22.70
N ALA A 39 3.34 4.35 22.29
CA ALA A 39 3.88 3.58 21.17
C ALA A 39 3.86 4.37 19.86
N GLY A 40 2.78 5.12 19.60
CA GLY A 40 2.64 6.00 18.44
C GLY A 40 3.68 7.11 18.40
N VAL A 41 3.92 7.78 19.54
CA VAL A 41 4.94 8.83 19.65
C VAL A 41 6.35 8.27 19.39
N ILE A 42 6.70 7.14 20.02
CA ILE A 42 8.02 6.51 19.83
C ILE A 42 8.19 6.08 18.36
N PHE A 43 7.14 5.55 17.74
CA PHE A 43 7.15 5.16 16.33
C PHE A 43 7.40 6.35 15.39
N VAL A 44 6.69 7.46 15.61
CA VAL A 44 6.85 8.70 14.80
C VAL A 44 8.27 9.26 14.94
N VAL A 45 8.79 9.36 16.16
CA VAL A 45 10.15 9.85 16.43
C VAL A 45 11.23 8.93 15.82
N SER A 46 10.93 7.64 15.67
CA SER A 46 11.87 6.64 15.15
C SER A 46 11.80 6.44 13.63
N ALA A 47 10.76 6.93 12.95
CA ALA A 47 10.54 6.78 11.51
C ALA A 47 11.30 7.84 10.70
N ARG A 48 11.77 7.51 9.49
CA ARG A 48 12.33 8.51 8.54
C ARG A 48 11.28 8.96 7.53
N PRO A 49 11.22 10.24 7.16
CA PRO A 49 10.41 10.66 6.03
C PRO A 49 10.99 10.14 4.70
N PRO A 50 10.13 9.85 3.70
CA PRO A 50 10.58 9.47 2.36
C PRO A 50 11.36 10.62 1.69
N ARG A 51 12.35 10.27 0.86
CA ARG A 51 13.29 11.19 0.16
C ARG A 51 12.65 12.32 -0.66
N VAL A 52 11.34 12.29 -0.88
CA VAL A 52 10.57 13.21 -1.73
C VAL A 52 10.44 14.61 -1.10
N LEU A 53 10.50 14.74 0.23
CA LEU A 53 10.37 16.03 0.92
C LEU A 53 11.62 16.92 0.83
N ARG A 54 12.79 16.38 0.44
CA ARG A 54 14.03 17.14 0.31
C ARG A 54 14.13 17.97 -0.97
N ALA A 55 13.32 17.66 -1.99
CA ALA A 55 13.45 18.25 -3.32
C ALA A 55 12.61 19.53 -3.53
N ALA A 56 11.80 19.94 -2.55
CA ALA A 56 10.87 21.07 -2.68
C ALA A 56 11.33 22.33 -1.89
N GLY A 57 12.64 22.60 -1.84
CA GLY A 57 13.25 23.54 -0.89
C GLY A 57 12.76 24.99 -0.96
N GLU A 58 12.57 25.58 -2.15
CA GLU A 58 12.48 27.05 -2.24
C GLU A 58 11.06 27.63 -2.18
N ALA A 59 10.05 26.88 -2.65
CA ALA A 59 8.65 27.28 -2.50
C ALA A 59 8.10 27.01 -1.09
N PHE A 60 8.71 26.06 -0.38
CA PHE A 60 8.24 25.55 0.92
C PHE A 60 8.78 26.35 2.11
N ALA A 61 9.97 26.95 1.98
CA ALA A 61 10.60 27.78 3.02
C ALA A 61 9.75 28.98 3.45
N ARG A 62 8.96 29.58 2.54
CA ARG A 62 8.04 30.70 2.86
C ARG A 62 6.77 30.27 3.61
N TRP A 63 6.41 28.98 3.58
CA TRP A 63 5.23 28.43 4.25
C TRP A 63 5.51 27.92 5.67
N GLN A 64 6.80 27.75 5.99
CA GLN A 64 7.31 27.02 7.16
C GLN A 64 7.19 27.77 8.51
N SER A 65 7.02 29.10 8.49
CA SER A 65 6.91 29.91 9.71
C SER A 65 5.62 29.72 10.52
N ARG A 66 4.62 29.00 9.96
CA ARG A 66 3.30 28.77 10.59
C ARG A 66 3.10 27.35 11.16
N GLY A 67 4.06 26.44 11.00
CA GLY A 67 3.95 25.03 11.40
C GLY A 67 3.71 24.80 12.90
N ARG A 68 4.36 25.59 13.77
CA ARG A 68 4.16 25.54 15.23
C ARG A 68 2.72 25.87 15.63
N LEU A 69 2.14 26.89 15.00
CA LEU A 69 0.77 27.34 15.27
C LEU A 69 -0.26 26.27 14.85
N ILE A 70 -0.01 25.60 13.73
CA ILE A 70 -0.85 24.51 13.22
C ILE A 70 -0.74 23.27 14.12
N THR A 71 0.47 22.96 14.60
CA THR A 71 0.70 21.85 15.54
C THR A 71 0.02 22.09 16.88
N LEU A 72 0.15 23.30 17.44
CA LEU A 72 -0.50 23.70 18.69
C LEU A 72 -2.02 23.73 18.56
N ALA A 73 -2.55 24.16 17.41
CA ALA A 73 -3.98 24.10 17.13
C ALA A 73 -4.49 22.66 17.03
N GLY A 74 -3.76 21.77 16.33
CA GLY A 74 -4.09 20.35 16.25
C GLY A 74 -4.07 19.66 17.62
N LEU A 75 -3.07 19.96 18.44
CA LEU A 75 -2.96 19.46 19.82
C LEU A 75 -4.13 19.97 20.69
N GLY A 76 -4.45 21.27 20.60
CA GLY A 76 -5.56 21.89 21.33
C GLY A 76 -6.91 21.28 20.97
N ILE A 77 -7.20 21.09 19.68
CA ILE A 77 -8.43 20.46 19.20
C ILE A 77 -8.47 18.98 19.63
N GLY A 78 -7.33 18.28 19.62
CA GLY A 78 -7.23 16.91 20.11
C GLY A 78 -7.54 16.79 21.60
N LEU A 79 -7.05 17.72 22.42
CA LEU A 79 -7.35 17.77 23.85
C LEU A 79 -8.82 18.09 24.12
N VAL A 80 -9.44 18.98 23.35
CA VAL A 80 -10.88 19.27 23.44
C VAL A 80 -11.72 18.06 23.02
N ALA A 81 -11.35 17.37 21.94
CA ALA A 81 -12.00 16.14 21.50
C ALA A 81 -11.92 15.05 22.59
N LEU A 82 -10.75 14.90 23.22
CA LEU A 82 -10.53 13.97 24.33
C LEU A 82 -11.38 14.33 25.55
N ALA A 83 -11.49 15.62 25.89
CA ALA A 83 -12.31 16.09 27.00
C ALA A 83 -13.81 15.87 26.76
N LEU A 84 -14.29 16.10 25.52
CA LEU A 84 -15.69 15.84 25.13
C LEU A 84 -16.03 14.34 25.18
N LEU A 85 -15.09 13.48 24.78
CA LEU A 85 -15.21 12.02 24.91
C LEU A 85 -15.15 11.56 26.38
N TRP A 86 -14.37 12.24 27.23
CA TRP A 86 -14.18 11.87 28.62
C TRP A 86 -15.33 12.31 29.54
N LEU A 87 -15.99 13.44 29.24
CA LEU A 87 -17.10 14.00 30.01
C LEU A 87 -18.48 13.53 29.54
N ASP A 88 -18.55 12.67 28.52
CA ASP A 88 -19.79 12.11 27.93
C ASP A 88 -20.81 13.18 27.46
N LEU A 89 -20.31 14.37 27.11
CA LEU A 89 -21.10 15.54 26.71
C LEU A 89 -21.51 15.52 25.21
N GLY A 90 -21.30 14.39 24.53
CA GLY A 90 -21.68 14.19 23.13
C GLY A 90 -20.63 13.38 22.36
N SER A 91 -20.96 12.14 22.00
CA SER A 91 -20.08 11.21 21.29
C SER A 91 -19.75 11.63 19.85
N ILE A 92 -20.66 12.35 19.18
CA ILE A 92 -20.53 12.70 17.75
C ILE A 92 -19.52 13.83 17.50
N PRO A 93 -19.50 14.96 18.25
CA PRO A 93 -18.52 16.02 18.04
C PRO A 93 -17.07 15.57 18.36
N GLY A 94 -16.86 14.79 19.42
CA GLY A 94 -15.53 14.28 19.78
C GLY A 94 -14.95 13.32 18.73
N LEU A 95 -15.79 12.44 18.17
CA LEU A 95 -15.41 11.53 17.08
C LEU A 95 -15.08 12.25 15.77
N LEU A 96 -15.72 13.39 15.49
CA LEU A 96 -15.47 14.19 14.29
C LEU A 96 -14.26 15.12 14.41
N LEU A 97 -13.94 15.59 15.61
CA LEU A 97 -12.77 16.44 15.86
C LEU A 97 -11.46 15.65 15.88
N TRP A 98 -11.52 14.35 16.17
CA TRP A 98 -10.33 13.49 16.27
C TRP A 98 -9.56 13.33 14.93
N PRO A 99 -10.21 13.05 13.78
CA PRO A 99 -9.54 13.05 12.47
C PRO A 99 -8.93 14.40 12.13
N VAL A 100 -9.62 15.50 12.45
CA VAL A 100 -9.18 16.87 12.16
C VAL A 100 -7.96 17.25 12.99
N ALA A 101 -7.97 16.96 14.29
CA ALA A 101 -6.85 17.16 15.20
C ALA A 101 -5.61 16.38 14.76
N THR A 102 -5.80 15.10 14.39
CA THR A 102 -4.71 14.22 13.95
C THR A 102 -4.08 14.75 12.66
N VAL A 103 -4.89 15.16 11.68
CA VAL A 103 -4.38 15.70 10.40
C VAL A 103 -3.63 17.02 10.61
N LEU A 104 -4.16 17.93 11.43
CA LEU A 104 -3.50 19.22 11.72
C LEU A 104 -2.21 19.04 12.52
N PHE A 105 -2.20 18.16 13.52
CA PHE A 105 -1.01 17.85 14.30
C PHE A 105 0.08 17.24 13.42
N VAL A 106 -0.26 16.23 12.62
CA VAL A 106 0.67 15.57 11.70
C VAL A 106 1.19 16.55 10.66
N ALA A 107 0.32 17.35 10.04
CA ALA A 107 0.72 18.36 9.05
C ALA A 107 1.65 19.41 9.66
N GLY A 108 1.37 19.90 10.87
CA GLY A 108 2.21 20.87 11.56
C GLY A 108 3.58 20.32 11.96
N ALA A 109 3.63 19.10 12.49
CA ALA A 109 4.88 18.45 12.93
C ALA A 109 5.85 18.22 11.77
N PHE A 110 5.34 17.80 10.60
CA PHE A 110 6.16 17.64 9.40
C PHE A 110 6.68 18.95 8.79
N LEU A 111 6.07 20.10 9.14
CA LEU A 111 6.52 21.41 8.66
C LEU A 111 7.65 21.99 9.51
N GLU A 112 7.78 21.61 10.78
CA GLU A 112 8.79 22.17 11.68
C GLU A 112 10.18 21.53 11.51
N GLU A 113 10.27 20.23 11.20
CA GLU A 113 11.54 19.48 11.07
C GLU A 113 12.48 20.01 9.98
N GLY A 114 11.95 20.59 8.90
CA GLY A 114 12.81 21.13 7.84
C GLY A 114 13.64 22.36 8.24
N SER A 115 13.34 23.01 9.37
CA SER A 115 14.02 24.24 9.81
C SER A 115 15.28 23.99 10.65
N TRP A 116 15.42 22.78 11.19
CA TRP A 116 16.54 22.38 12.04
C TRP A 116 17.73 21.83 11.22
N GLU A 117 17.47 21.02 10.18
CA GLU A 117 18.53 20.48 9.30
C GLU A 117 19.22 21.60 8.48
N GLU A 118 18.52 22.68 8.13
CA GLU A 118 19.08 23.81 7.38
C GLU A 118 20.00 24.71 8.24
N LYS A 119 19.76 24.77 9.55
CA LYS A 119 20.63 25.47 10.51
C LYS A 119 21.90 24.67 10.82
N GLU A 120 21.77 23.36 11.06
CA GLU A 120 22.95 22.50 11.26
C GLU A 120 23.82 22.42 10.00
N GLY A 121 23.22 22.41 8.80
CA GLY A 121 23.95 22.41 7.52
C GLY A 121 24.73 23.70 7.24
N LYS A 122 24.25 24.86 7.69
CA LYS A 122 24.97 26.14 7.61
C LYS A 122 26.10 26.23 8.64
N GLU A 123 25.84 25.85 9.89
CA GLU A 123 26.87 25.87 10.95
C GLU A 123 28.02 24.86 10.69
N THR A 124 27.72 23.73 10.04
CA THR A 124 28.77 22.75 9.65
C THR A 124 29.48 23.10 8.34
N GLY A 125 28.88 23.92 7.48
CA GLY A 125 29.53 24.48 6.29
C GLY A 125 30.52 25.59 6.66
N GLU A 126 30.10 26.54 7.50
CA GLU A 126 30.94 27.65 7.96
C GLU A 126 32.16 27.15 8.76
N ARG A 127 32.00 26.11 9.59
CA ARG A 127 33.14 25.47 10.30
C ARG A 127 34.16 24.79 9.38
N ARG A 128 33.73 24.30 8.22
CA ARG A 128 34.60 23.62 7.26
C ARG A 128 35.39 24.61 6.41
N GLU A 129 34.77 25.73 6.07
CA GLU A 129 35.45 26.84 5.37
C GLU A 129 36.47 27.54 6.28
N GLU A 130 36.22 27.65 7.59
CA GLU A 130 37.22 28.11 8.56
C GLU A 130 38.39 27.13 8.73
N GLU A 131 38.13 25.81 8.80
CA GLU A 131 39.20 24.79 8.87
C GLU A 131 40.03 24.68 7.58
N GLU A 132 39.46 24.90 6.39
CA GLU A 132 40.20 24.87 5.12
C GLU A 132 41.03 26.15 4.90
N ALA A 133 40.56 27.32 5.38
CA ALA A 133 41.32 28.56 5.34
C ALA A 133 42.58 28.54 6.24
N ASP A 134 42.49 27.89 7.41
CA ASP A 134 43.63 27.75 8.34
C ASP A 134 44.72 26.80 7.82
N VAL A 135 44.39 25.90 6.89
CA VAL A 135 45.36 24.94 6.30
C VAL A 135 46.16 25.56 5.15
N GLU A 136 45.57 26.46 4.36
CA GLU A 136 46.25 27.14 3.25
C GLU A 136 47.28 28.19 3.70
N GLU A 137 47.14 28.78 4.90
CA GLU A 137 48.13 29.75 5.43
C GLU A 137 49.42 29.11 5.99
N SER A 138 49.49 27.78 6.15
CA SER A 138 50.65 27.09 6.74
C SER A 138 51.67 26.51 5.75
N GLY A 139 51.44 26.63 4.44
CA GLY A 139 52.19 25.94 3.38
C GLY A 139 53.15 26.80 2.55
N GLY A 140 53.96 27.68 3.16
CA GLY A 140 54.95 28.49 2.45
C GLY A 140 56.38 27.94 2.54
N GLY A 141 56.99 27.49 1.42
CA GLY A 141 58.43 27.21 1.42
C GLY A 141 59.06 26.61 0.14
N SER A 142 59.69 27.50 -0.65
CA SER A 142 61.03 27.35 -1.27
C SER A 142 61.24 26.71 -2.66
N ALA A 143 61.61 27.61 -3.60
CA ALA A 143 62.74 27.59 -4.57
C ALA A 143 62.82 26.55 -5.72
N ALA A 144 62.86 27.05 -6.97
CA ALA A 144 64.08 27.24 -7.79
C ALA A 144 63.76 27.40 -9.30
N ALA A 145 64.69 28.01 -10.03
CA ALA A 145 64.51 28.71 -11.31
C ALA A 145 65.00 27.96 -12.59
N SER A 146 64.42 28.38 -13.74
CA SER A 146 64.97 28.49 -15.12
C SER A 146 65.24 27.23 -15.99
N PRO A 147 65.37 27.36 -17.35
CA PRO A 147 64.72 28.28 -18.30
C PRO A 147 64.24 27.65 -19.66
N LEU A 148 63.41 28.42 -20.39
CA LEU A 148 63.31 28.61 -21.86
C LEU A 148 63.53 27.43 -22.84
N VAL A 149 62.48 27.07 -23.61
CA VAL A 149 62.56 26.78 -25.06
C VAL A 149 61.27 27.27 -25.73
N GLU A 150 61.45 28.07 -26.77
CA GLU A 150 60.43 28.65 -27.66
C GLU A 150 60.59 27.99 -29.04
N THR A 151 59.51 27.43 -29.61
CA THR A 151 59.28 27.36 -31.07
C THR A 151 57.80 27.10 -31.39
N GLN A 152 57.20 28.08 -32.08
CA GLN A 152 56.13 28.07 -33.12
C GLN A 152 55.89 26.73 -33.86
N HIS A 153 54.77 26.38 -34.52
CA HIS A 153 53.54 27.00 -35.04
C HIS A 153 52.57 25.85 -35.42
N ASP A 154 51.24 26.02 -35.33
CA ASP A 154 50.21 25.67 -36.35
C ASP A 154 48.78 25.46 -35.76
N GLU A 155 47.79 25.79 -36.60
CA GLU A 155 46.38 26.18 -36.43
C GLU A 155 45.36 25.25 -35.67
N PRO A 156 44.14 25.76 -35.36
CA PRO A 156 43.23 25.16 -34.37
C PRO A 156 42.07 24.30 -34.92
N ALA A 157 41.45 23.57 -33.98
CA ALA A 157 40.10 22.94 -33.92
C ALA A 157 39.99 21.43 -34.26
N PRO A 158 38.99 20.68 -33.71
CA PRO A 158 37.91 21.08 -32.80
C PRO A 158 37.89 20.31 -31.45
N THR A 159 37.22 20.92 -30.48
CA THR A 159 36.83 20.34 -29.19
C THR A 159 35.88 19.14 -29.38
N ASP A 160 36.33 17.94 -29.02
CA ASP A 160 35.45 16.79 -28.78
C ASP A 160 35.43 16.49 -27.27
N ASP A 161 34.55 17.23 -26.58
CA ASP A 161 34.15 16.95 -25.22
C ASP A 161 33.20 15.76 -25.21
N ARG A 162 33.78 14.55 -25.12
CA ARG A 162 33.06 13.34 -24.70
C ARG A 162 33.95 12.50 -23.79
N SER A 163 34.05 12.93 -22.54
CA SER A 163 34.41 12.07 -21.42
C SER A 163 33.32 10.99 -21.20
N GLN A 164 33.31 9.96 -22.05
CA GLN A 164 32.60 8.72 -21.78
C GLN A 164 33.34 7.96 -20.67
N THR A 165 33.08 8.29 -19.41
CA THR A 165 33.38 7.41 -18.28
C THR A 165 32.47 6.18 -18.37
N THR A 166 32.90 5.19 -19.15
CA THR A 166 32.34 3.85 -19.10
C THR A 166 32.74 3.22 -17.77
N HIS A 167 31.87 3.30 -16.76
CA HIS A 167 32.01 2.49 -15.55
C HIS A 167 31.92 1.00 -15.94
N ARG A 168 33.07 0.40 -16.21
CA ARG A 168 33.23 -1.04 -16.45
C ARG A 168 32.92 -1.76 -15.12
N ARG A 169 31.67 -2.16 -14.93
CA ARG A 169 31.23 -2.96 -13.78
C ARG A 169 32.08 -4.22 -13.69
N SER A 170 32.63 -4.52 -12.52
CA SER A 170 33.49 -5.69 -12.35
C SER A 170 32.68 -6.99 -12.47
N PRO A 171 33.21 -8.05 -13.08
CA PRO A 171 32.52 -9.34 -13.20
C PRO A 171 32.07 -9.94 -11.85
N PHE A 172 32.77 -9.59 -10.76
CA PHE A 172 32.44 -10.05 -9.41
C PHE A 172 31.12 -9.45 -8.86
N THR A 173 30.78 -8.21 -9.20
CA THR A 173 29.48 -7.62 -8.86
C THR A 173 28.30 -8.27 -9.60
N ASP A 174 28.54 -8.77 -10.80
CA ASP A 174 27.53 -9.45 -11.62
C ASP A 174 27.24 -10.88 -11.11
N TYR A 175 28.24 -11.55 -10.54
CA TYR A 175 28.06 -12.89 -9.95
C TYR A 175 27.33 -12.85 -8.61
N ALA A 176 27.66 -11.90 -7.72
CA ALA A 176 26.98 -11.72 -6.43
C ALA A 176 25.51 -11.29 -6.59
N SER A 177 25.20 -10.47 -7.60
CA SER A 177 23.82 -10.07 -7.91
C SER A 177 22.97 -11.20 -8.50
N ARG A 178 23.59 -12.12 -9.25
CA ARG A 178 22.94 -13.34 -9.74
C ARG A 178 22.68 -14.35 -8.61
N ILE A 179 23.65 -14.60 -7.73
CA ILE A 179 23.46 -15.52 -6.60
C ILE A 179 22.32 -15.05 -5.70
N THR A 180 22.30 -13.77 -5.33
CA THR A 180 21.22 -13.21 -4.50
C THR A 180 19.84 -13.33 -5.14
N GLN A 181 19.75 -13.23 -6.47
CA GLN A 181 18.49 -13.43 -7.20
C GLN A 181 17.99 -14.88 -7.18
N HIS A 182 18.87 -15.89 -7.22
CA HIS A 182 18.44 -17.30 -7.14
C HIS A 182 17.92 -17.65 -5.75
N TRP A 183 18.57 -17.14 -4.69
CA TRP A 183 18.09 -17.31 -3.32
C TRP A 183 16.76 -16.62 -3.08
N ASP A 184 16.54 -15.42 -3.62
CA ASP A 184 15.25 -14.73 -3.52
C ASP A 184 14.11 -15.57 -4.15
N LEU A 185 14.38 -16.22 -5.29
CA LEU A 185 13.42 -17.09 -5.96
C LEU A 185 13.16 -18.38 -5.18
N LEU A 186 14.20 -19.00 -4.63
CA LEU A 186 14.06 -20.18 -3.76
C LEU A 186 13.26 -19.87 -2.49
N LEU A 187 13.51 -18.72 -1.87
CA LEU A 187 12.76 -18.26 -0.70
C LEU A 187 11.30 -17.97 -1.04
N LEU A 188 11.04 -17.29 -2.17
CA LEU A 188 9.67 -17.09 -2.64
C LEU A 188 8.98 -18.43 -2.91
N ALA A 189 9.66 -19.36 -3.58
CA ALA A 189 9.13 -20.69 -3.85
C ALA A 189 8.81 -21.43 -2.54
N ALA A 190 9.71 -21.38 -1.55
CA ALA A 190 9.47 -21.95 -0.23
C ALA A 190 8.25 -21.32 0.46
N ILE A 191 8.08 -20.00 0.41
CA ILE A 191 6.92 -19.31 0.97
C ILE A 191 5.63 -19.71 0.25
N LEU A 192 5.65 -19.86 -1.08
CA LEU A 192 4.49 -20.28 -1.86
C LEU A 192 4.13 -21.75 -1.61
N ILE A 193 5.13 -22.63 -1.50
CA ILE A 193 4.93 -24.03 -1.12
C ILE A 193 4.33 -24.10 0.28
N PHE A 194 4.90 -23.40 1.26
CA PHE A 194 4.33 -23.29 2.60
C PHE A 194 2.88 -22.79 2.56
N SER A 195 2.63 -21.67 1.85
CA SER A 195 1.32 -21.06 1.66
C SER A 195 0.30 -22.05 1.09
N ALA A 196 0.69 -22.83 0.08
CA ALA A 196 -0.14 -23.86 -0.53
C ALA A 196 -0.40 -25.01 0.46
N VAL A 197 0.64 -25.58 1.08
CA VAL A 197 0.51 -26.68 2.03
C VAL A 197 -0.48 -26.33 3.14
N VAL A 198 -0.32 -25.18 3.81
CA VAL A 198 -1.21 -24.80 4.92
C VAL A 198 -2.66 -24.51 4.48
N ARG A 199 -2.91 -24.27 3.19
CA ARG A 199 -4.26 -24.00 2.65
C ARG A 199 -4.93 -25.26 2.10
N PHE A 200 -4.17 -26.15 1.46
CA PHE A 200 -4.69 -27.37 0.83
C PHE A 200 -4.67 -28.59 1.75
N TYR A 201 -3.81 -28.61 2.77
CA TYR A 201 -3.73 -29.73 3.71
C TYR A 201 -5.05 -29.92 4.45
N HIS A 202 -5.60 -31.13 4.42
CA HIS A 202 -6.81 -31.52 5.16
C HIS A 202 -8.05 -30.64 4.85
N LEU A 203 -8.21 -30.16 3.61
CA LEU A 203 -9.40 -29.38 3.21
C LEU A 203 -10.73 -30.14 3.33
N ASN A 204 -10.69 -31.48 3.29
CA ASN A 204 -11.84 -32.37 3.47
C ASN A 204 -12.29 -32.49 4.92
N THR A 205 -11.40 -32.29 5.89
CA THR A 205 -11.70 -32.49 7.32
C THR A 205 -11.67 -31.20 8.14
N PHE A 206 -10.93 -30.18 7.69
CA PHE A 206 -10.76 -28.92 8.42
C PHE A 206 -10.99 -27.68 7.53
N PRO A 207 -11.98 -26.82 7.86
CA PRO A 207 -12.98 -27.01 8.91
C PRO A 207 -13.93 -28.18 8.61
N ASN A 208 -14.53 -28.77 9.64
CA ASN A 208 -15.45 -29.89 9.44
C ASN A 208 -16.75 -29.40 8.80
N GLY A 209 -17.41 -30.31 8.08
CA GLY A 209 -18.71 -30.03 7.48
C GLY A 209 -18.69 -28.89 6.46
N CYS A 210 -19.86 -28.36 6.21
CA CYS A 210 -20.10 -27.26 5.29
C CYS A 210 -21.00 -26.26 6.00
N GLN A 211 -20.46 -25.07 6.30
CA GLN A 211 -21.24 -24.02 6.95
C GLN A 211 -22.29 -23.46 5.96
N SER A 212 -23.41 -22.96 6.49
CA SER A 212 -24.58 -22.52 5.69
C SER A 212 -24.22 -21.65 4.48
N ASP A 213 -23.44 -20.58 4.66
CA ASP A 213 -23.10 -19.65 3.58
C ASP A 213 -22.15 -20.29 2.55
N GLU A 214 -21.18 -21.08 3.03
CA GLU A 214 -20.28 -21.87 2.19
C GLU A 214 -21.06 -22.89 1.33
N CYS A 215 -22.07 -23.54 1.92
CA CYS A 215 -22.96 -24.46 1.22
C CYS A 215 -23.88 -23.76 0.22
N ASN A 216 -24.40 -22.59 0.55
CA ASN A 216 -25.21 -21.80 -0.37
C ASN A 216 -24.42 -21.39 -1.61
N ASN A 217 -23.14 -21.03 -1.47
CA ASN A 217 -22.24 -20.79 -2.60
C ASN A 217 -22.05 -22.05 -3.48
N GLY A 218 -21.97 -23.23 -2.86
CA GLY A 218 -21.96 -24.52 -3.56
C GLY A 218 -23.27 -24.83 -4.29
N LEU A 219 -24.42 -24.54 -3.69
CA LEU A 219 -25.74 -24.72 -4.30
C LEU A 219 -25.94 -23.78 -5.50
N ASP A 220 -25.52 -22.52 -5.39
CA ASP A 220 -25.53 -21.59 -6.53
C ASP A 220 -24.64 -22.11 -7.66
N ALA A 221 -23.45 -22.61 -7.34
CA ALA A 221 -22.54 -23.22 -8.31
C ALA A 221 -23.15 -24.43 -9.03
N LEU A 222 -23.92 -25.27 -8.31
CA LEU A 222 -24.67 -26.38 -8.92
C LEU A 222 -25.73 -25.89 -9.90
N ARG A 223 -26.49 -24.85 -9.56
CA ARG A 223 -27.50 -24.27 -10.46
C ARG A 223 -26.86 -23.80 -11.76
N TRP A 224 -25.70 -23.16 -11.69
CA TRP A 224 -24.96 -22.74 -12.89
C TRP A 224 -24.50 -23.94 -13.72
N LEU A 225 -24.02 -25.00 -13.06
CA LEU A 225 -23.56 -26.23 -13.72
C LEU A 225 -24.70 -26.99 -14.40
N GLU A 226 -25.91 -26.95 -13.83
CA GLU A 226 -27.14 -27.56 -14.37
C GLU A 226 -27.77 -26.77 -15.52
N GLY A 227 -27.16 -25.65 -15.94
CA GLY A 227 -27.59 -24.87 -17.10
C GLY A 227 -28.56 -23.74 -16.77
N ALA A 228 -28.65 -23.30 -15.51
CA ALA A 228 -29.37 -22.07 -15.18
C ALA A 228 -28.82 -20.89 -15.99
N ARG A 229 -29.70 -19.96 -16.36
CA ARG A 229 -29.33 -18.76 -17.12
C ARG A 229 -28.24 -17.98 -16.39
N TYR A 230 -27.25 -17.49 -17.14
CA TYR A 230 -26.23 -16.62 -16.59
C TYR A 230 -26.86 -15.38 -15.92
N LEU A 231 -26.53 -15.20 -14.64
CA LEU A 231 -26.82 -14.01 -13.86
C LEU A 231 -25.50 -13.43 -13.33
N PRO A 232 -25.22 -12.12 -13.53
CA PRO A 232 -24.04 -11.46 -12.96
C PRO A 232 -24.19 -11.12 -11.47
N TYR A 233 -25.43 -11.18 -10.96
CA TYR A 233 -25.77 -10.98 -9.55
C TYR A 233 -26.86 -11.99 -9.18
N ALA A 234 -26.62 -12.79 -8.14
CA ALA A 234 -27.57 -13.74 -7.62
C ALA A 234 -28.36 -13.10 -6.48
N GLU A 235 -29.65 -13.37 -6.41
CA GLU A 235 -30.56 -12.85 -5.37
C GLU A 235 -30.53 -13.70 -4.08
N THR A 236 -29.89 -14.86 -4.15
CA THR A 236 -29.59 -15.74 -3.01
C THR A 236 -28.64 -15.05 -2.03
N ASN A 237 -28.67 -15.46 -0.75
CA ASN A 237 -27.83 -14.92 0.32
C ASN A 237 -27.84 -13.38 0.40
N GLU A 238 -29.02 -12.77 0.34
CA GLU A 238 -29.22 -11.32 0.41
C GLU A 238 -28.59 -10.52 -0.76
N GLY A 239 -28.27 -11.18 -1.87
CA GLY A 239 -27.70 -10.52 -3.04
C GLY A 239 -26.18 -10.53 -3.05
N GLN A 240 -25.60 -11.21 -4.05
CA GLN A 240 -24.16 -11.33 -4.22
C GLN A 240 -23.75 -11.36 -5.70
N ALA A 241 -22.58 -10.81 -6.02
CA ALA A 241 -22.02 -10.96 -7.36
C ALA A 241 -21.56 -12.40 -7.57
N THR A 242 -21.74 -12.92 -8.80
CA THR A 242 -21.70 -14.38 -9.05
C THR A 242 -20.35 -14.91 -9.51
N LEU A 243 -19.33 -14.06 -9.69
CA LEU A 243 -18.03 -14.52 -10.21
C LEU A 243 -17.43 -15.64 -9.35
N PHE A 244 -17.54 -15.52 -8.03
CA PHE A 244 -17.02 -16.55 -7.12
C PHE A 244 -17.75 -17.88 -7.29
N THR A 245 -19.08 -17.88 -7.43
CA THR A 245 -19.86 -19.11 -7.61
C THR A 245 -19.71 -19.70 -9.01
N TYR A 246 -19.43 -18.91 -10.05
CA TYR A 246 -19.01 -19.44 -11.35
C TYR A 246 -17.64 -20.12 -11.31
N LEU A 247 -16.68 -19.59 -10.55
CA LEU A 247 -15.38 -20.24 -10.37
C LEU A 247 -15.52 -21.57 -9.62
N ILE A 248 -16.46 -21.65 -8.67
CA ILE A 248 -16.82 -22.92 -8.02
C ILE A 248 -17.49 -23.87 -9.01
N ALA A 249 -18.44 -23.40 -9.83
CA ALA A 249 -19.08 -24.22 -10.86
C ALA A 249 -18.05 -24.79 -11.86
N LEU A 250 -17.06 -23.98 -12.24
CA LEU A 250 -15.93 -24.42 -13.05
C LEU A 250 -15.10 -25.50 -12.34
N SER A 251 -14.84 -25.33 -11.04
CA SER A 251 -14.18 -26.35 -10.23
C SER A 251 -14.98 -27.66 -10.21
N PHE A 252 -16.29 -27.60 -10.01
CA PHE A 252 -17.18 -28.77 -10.04
C PHE A 252 -17.16 -29.47 -11.40
N ARG A 253 -17.12 -28.72 -12.50
CA ARG A 253 -17.04 -29.27 -13.85
C ARG A 253 -15.80 -30.14 -14.07
N PHE A 254 -14.66 -29.80 -13.48
CA PHE A 254 -13.40 -30.52 -13.66
C PHE A 254 -13.11 -31.57 -12.60
N PHE A 255 -13.50 -31.33 -11.34
CA PHE A 255 -13.10 -32.15 -10.19
C PHE A 255 -14.27 -32.85 -9.49
N GLY A 256 -15.48 -32.72 -10.04
CA GLY A 256 -16.72 -33.24 -9.45
C GLY A 256 -17.29 -32.31 -8.37
N VAL A 257 -18.52 -32.59 -7.96
CA VAL A 257 -19.22 -31.81 -6.93
C VAL A 257 -18.73 -32.22 -5.55
N GLY A 258 -18.36 -31.25 -4.72
CA GLY A 258 -18.03 -31.51 -3.32
C GLY A 258 -17.42 -30.33 -2.58
N VAL A 259 -17.36 -30.45 -1.25
CA VAL A 259 -16.86 -29.41 -0.34
C VAL A 259 -15.40 -29.07 -0.62
N VAL A 260 -14.58 -30.08 -0.91
CA VAL A 260 -13.16 -29.88 -1.22
C VAL A 260 -13.01 -29.04 -2.49
N GLN A 261 -13.78 -29.35 -3.52
CA GLN A 261 -13.70 -28.71 -4.83
C GLN A 261 -14.07 -27.23 -4.79
N MET A 262 -15.06 -26.86 -3.97
CA MET A 262 -15.36 -25.44 -3.75
C MET A 262 -14.27 -24.75 -2.92
N ARG A 263 -13.72 -25.41 -1.89
CA ARG A 263 -12.62 -24.85 -1.07
C ARG A 263 -11.31 -24.69 -1.82
N ILE A 264 -11.05 -25.51 -2.85
CA ILE A 264 -9.91 -25.34 -3.76
C ILE A 264 -9.92 -23.94 -4.37
N VAL A 265 -11.08 -23.39 -4.73
CA VAL A 265 -11.20 -22.04 -5.32
C VAL A 265 -10.73 -20.98 -4.32
N ALA A 266 -11.18 -21.05 -3.06
CA ALA A 266 -10.76 -20.14 -2.00
C ALA A 266 -9.26 -20.28 -1.67
N ALA A 267 -8.76 -21.51 -1.62
CA ALA A 267 -7.35 -21.80 -1.36
C ALA A 267 -6.45 -21.26 -2.48
N LEU A 268 -6.84 -21.46 -3.74
CA LEU A 268 -6.14 -20.91 -4.91
C LEU A 268 -6.14 -19.38 -4.89
N ALA A 269 -7.29 -18.74 -4.63
CA ALA A 269 -7.36 -17.29 -4.48
C ALA A 269 -6.38 -16.80 -3.40
N GLY A 270 -6.30 -17.51 -2.28
CA GLY A 270 -5.36 -17.21 -1.21
C GLY A 270 -3.89 -17.31 -1.62
N VAL A 271 -3.50 -18.38 -2.31
CA VAL A 271 -2.11 -18.54 -2.80
C VAL A 271 -1.76 -17.47 -3.84
N LEU A 272 -2.68 -17.16 -4.74
CA LEU A 272 -2.51 -16.11 -5.74
C LEU A 272 -2.37 -14.73 -5.10
N THR A 273 -3.09 -14.43 -4.01
CA THR A 273 -2.89 -13.19 -3.26
C THR A 273 -1.48 -13.09 -2.70
N VAL A 274 -0.96 -14.17 -2.11
CA VAL A 274 0.41 -14.21 -1.55
C VAL A 274 1.45 -13.95 -2.65
N LEU A 275 1.28 -14.55 -3.83
CA LEU A 275 2.14 -14.32 -4.98
C LEU A 275 2.04 -12.87 -5.49
N ALA A 276 0.84 -12.35 -5.70
CA ALA A 276 0.62 -10.99 -6.16
C ALA A 276 1.21 -9.96 -5.17
N PHE A 277 1.09 -10.24 -3.86
CA PHE A 277 1.59 -9.38 -2.80
C PHE A 277 3.11 -9.28 -2.81
N TYR A 278 3.82 -10.37 -3.15
CA TYR A 278 5.27 -10.30 -3.35
C TYR A 278 5.65 -9.31 -4.44
N PHE A 279 4.99 -9.36 -5.59
CA PHE A 279 5.30 -8.46 -6.70
C PHE A 279 5.00 -7.00 -6.35
N LEU A 280 3.88 -6.73 -5.66
CA LEU A 280 3.56 -5.41 -5.14
C LEU A 280 4.60 -4.92 -4.13
N GLY A 281 4.89 -5.71 -3.10
CA GLY A 281 5.85 -5.39 -2.06
C GLY A 281 7.25 -5.17 -2.62
N ARG A 282 7.66 -5.96 -3.62
CA ARG A 282 8.97 -5.84 -4.28
C ARG A 282 9.09 -4.51 -5.01
N ASP A 283 8.04 -4.12 -5.72
CA ASP A 283 8.01 -2.87 -6.47
C ASP A 283 7.92 -1.65 -5.53
N LEU A 284 7.41 -1.79 -4.31
CA LEU A 284 7.27 -0.69 -3.33
C LEU A 284 8.49 -0.54 -2.40
N TYR A 285 8.98 -1.65 -1.86
CA TYR A 285 9.90 -1.67 -0.71
C TYR A 285 11.17 -2.51 -0.97
N GLY A 286 11.32 -3.05 -2.18
CA GLY A 286 12.45 -3.91 -2.56
C GLY A 286 12.27 -5.37 -2.12
N ARG A 287 13.19 -6.23 -2.57
CA ARG A 287 13.05 -7.70 -2.49
C ARG A 287 12.98 -8.23 -1.06
N ARG A 288 13.86 -7.78 -0.16
CA ARG A 288 13.94 -8.28 1.22
C ARG A 288 12.66 -7.98 2.00
N ALA A 289 12.18 -6.73 1.95
CA ALA A 289 10.94 -6.34 2.59
C ALA A 289 9.73 -7.09 2.00
N ALA A 290 9.72 -7.31 0.68
CA ALA A 290 8.69 -8.11 0.02
C ALA A 290 8.67 -9.56 0.51
N LEU A 291 9.82 -10.23 0.61
CA LEU A 291 9.89 -11.61 1.10
C LEU A 291 9.35 -11.72 2.54
N VAL A 292 9.76 -10.80 3.43
CA VAL A 292 9.27 -10.79 4.82
C VAL A 292 7.76 -10.53 4.86
N GLY A 293 7.27 -9.51 4.15
CA GLY A 293 5.84 -9.20 4.10
C GLY A 293 5.01 -10.34 3.50
N THR A 294 5.50 -10.98 2.44
CA THR A 294 4.87 -12.14 1.81
C THR A 294 4.84 -13.35 2.74
N ALA A 295 5.90 -13.60 3.51
CA ALA A 295 5.91 -14.65 4.53
C ALA A 295 4.90 -14.38 5.66
N LEU A 296 4.82 -13.13 6.13
CA LEU A 296 3.84 -12.72 7.14
C LEU A 296 2.39 -12.87 6.62
N LEU A 297 2.13 -12.50 5.37
CA LEU A 297 0.82 -12.70 4.75
C LEU A 297 0.50 -14.19 4.54
N ALA A 298 1.48 -14.99 4.13
CA ALA A 298 1.32 -16.43 3.95
C ALA A 298 0.90 -17.12 5.26
N ALA A 299 1.45 -16.67 6.39
CA ALA A 299 1.18 -17.16 7.75
C ALA A 299 0.06 -16.39 8.49
N SER A 300 -0.53 -15.35 7.88
CA SER A 300 -1.58 -14.54 8.51
C SER A 300 -2.81 -15.39 8.83
N ARG A 301 -3.20 -15.44 10.11
CA ARG A 301 -4.36 -16.21 10.59
C ARG A 301 -5.64 -15.85 9.83
N TRP A 302 -5.93 -14.56 9.67
CA TRP A 302 -7.14 -14.11 8.99
C TRP A 302 -7.17 -14.54 7.54
N HIS A 303 -6.08 -14.32 6.83
CA HIS A 303 -6.01 -14.68 5.43
C HIS A 303 -6.03 -16.20 5.24
N LEU A 304 -5.43 -16.97 6.15
CA LEU A 304 -5.50 -18.42 6.15
C LEU A 304 -6.92 -18.92 6.35
N THR A 305 -7.61 -18.46 7.41
CA THR A 305 -8.98 -18.86 7.73
C THR A 305 -9.91 -18.65 6.53
N PHE A 306 -9.93 -17.45 5.95
CA PHE A 306 -10.79 -17.14 4.81
C PHE A 306 -10.39 -17.85 3.50
N SER A 307 -9.14 -18.29 3.38
CA SER A 307 -8.71 -19.13 2.24
C SER A 307 -9.00 -20.62 2.41
N ARG A 308 -9.61 -21.04 3.52
CA ARG A 308 -10.00 -22.43 3.80
C ARG A 308 -11.51 -22.64 3.91
N ILE A 309 -12.29 -21.56 3.83
CA ILE A 309 -13.76 -21.58 3.78
C ILE A 309 -14.23 -20.88 2.49
N VAL A 310 -15.40 -21.26 1.99
CA VAL A 310 -15.93 -20.76 0.71
C VAL A 310 -16.71 -19.46 0.89
N TYR A 311 -16.01 -18.41 1.31
CA TYR A 311 -16.55 -17.04 1.36
C TYR A 311 -15.90 -16.18 0.29
N GLU A 312 -16.71 -15.47 -0.49
CA GLU A 312 -16.29 -14.62 -1.61
C GLU A 312 -15.36 -13.48 -1.17
N LEU A 313 -15.36 -13.11 0.12
CA LEU A 313 -14.47 -12.11 0.72
C LEU A 313 -12.98 -12.40 0.42
N ILE A 314 -12.58 -13.67 0.31
CA ILE A 314 -11.18 -14.03 0.04
C ILE A 314 -10.66 -13.50 -1.32
N MET A 315 -11.56 -13.19 -2.25
CA MET A 315 -11.20 -12.58 -3.52
C MET A 315 -10.82 -11.10 -3.38
N GLN A 316 -11.23 -10.42 -2.30
CA GLN A 316 -10.94 -9.00 -2.14
C GLN A 316 -9.46 -8.68 -1.97
N PRO A 317 -8.70 -9.36 -1.08
CA PRO A 317 -7.26 -9.15 -0.99
C PRO A 317 -6.56 -9.33 -2.33
N LEU A 318 -6.93 -10.37 -3.10
CA LEU A 318 -6.38 -10.61 -4.43
C LEU A 318 -6.65 -9.42 -5.36
N ALA A 319 -7.91 -9.01 -5.46
CA ALA A 319 -8.33 -7.89 -6.29
C ALA A 319 -7.63 -6.58 -5.91
N MET A 320 -7.55 -6.26 -4.62
CA MET A 320 -6.89 -5.05 -4.11
C MET A 320 -5.39 -5.05 -4.42
N VAL A 321 -4.71 -6.17 -4.21
CA VAL A 321 -3.26 -6.27 -4.45
C VAL A 321 -2.96 -6.17 -5.95
N LEU A 322 -3.74 -6.85 -6.80
CA LEU A 322 -3.61 -6.73 -8.26
C LEU A 322 -3.89 -5.31 -8.74
N LEU A 323 -4.94 -4.68 -8.22
CA LEU A 323 -5.30 -3.29 -8.52
C LEU A 323 -4.18 -2.33 -8.13
N ALA A 324 -3.69 -2.41 -6.89
CA ALA A 324 -2.59 -1.57 -6.41
C ALA A 324 -1.31 -1.81 -7.22
N PHE A 325 -0.97 -3.07 -7.51
CA PHE A 325 0.19 -3.42 -8.32
C PHE A 325 0.12 -2.83 -9.72
N CYS A 326 -0.99 -3.04 -10.43
CA CYS A 326 -1.18 -2.53 -11.77
C CYS A 326 -1.23 -1.00 -11.78
N LEU A 327 -1.99 -0.38 -10.88
CA LEU A 327 -2.15 1.08 -10.83
C LEU A 327 -0.82 1.79 -10.52
N LEU A 328 -0.12 1.37 -9.48
CA LEU A 328 1.15 2.01 -9.10
C LEU A 328 2.22 1.79 -10.17
N ARG A 329 2.22 0.62 -10.83
CA ARG A 329 3.13 0.36 -11.94
C ARG A 329 2.77 1.16 -13.19
N ALA A 330 1.48 1.40 -13.43
CA ALA A 330 1.01 2.28 -14.50
C ALA A 330 1.51 3.71 -14.30
N LEU A 331 1.32 4.26 -13.09
CA LEU A 331 1.77 5.61 -12.72
C LEU A 331 3.29 5.77 -12.81
N ARG A 332 4.06 4.73 -12.46
CA ARG A 332 5.54 4.79 -12.51
C ARG A 332 6.12 4.62 -13.91
N THR A 333 5.51 3.77 -14.74
CA THR A 333 6.10 3.36 -16.03
C THR A 333 5.44 4.01 -17.23
N GLY A 334 4.28 4.63 -17.05
CA GLY A 334 3.43 5.13 -18.12
C GLY A 334 2.88 4.05 -19.06
N ARG A 335 3.10 2.75 -18.84
CA ARG A 335 2.68 1.76 -19.84
C ARG A 335 1.16 1.57 -19.82
N ARG A 336 0.50 1.85 -20.96
CA ARG A 336 -0.95 1.69 -21.20
C ARG A 336 -1.51 0.34 -20.73
N ARG A 337 -0.78 -0.76 -20.91
CA ARG A 337 -1.20 -2.10 -20.46
C ARG A 337 -1.51 -2.16 -18.96
N TYR A 338 -0.75 -1.46 -18.12
CA TYR A 338 -0.95 -1.51 -16.67
C TYR A 338 -2.16 -0.68 -16.24
N TRP A 339 -2.48 0.40 -16.96
CA TRP A 339 -3.72 1.15 -16.78
C TRP A 339 -4.95 0.28 -17.12
N ALA A 340 -4.91 -0.41 -18.26
CA ALA A 340 -5.99 -1.34 -18.64
C ALA A 340 -6.13 -2.48 -17.61
N LEU A 341 -5.02 -3.11 -17.20
CA LEU A 341 -5.04 -4.16 -16.18
C LEU A 341 -5.51 -3.67 -14.81
N ALA A 342 -5.25 -2.41 -14.44
CA ALA A 342 -5.80 -1.82 -13.23
C ALA A 342 -7.33 -1.70 -13.30
N GLY A 343 -7.87 -1.32 -14.47
CA GLY A 343 -9.32 -1.29 -14.70
C GLY A 343 -9.95 -2.68 -14.63
N VAL A 344 -9.31 -3.68 -15.24
CA VAL A 344 -9.74 -5.09 -15.13
C VAL A 344 -9.69 -5.59 -13.69
N ALA A 345 -8.64 -5.26 -12.93
CA ALA A 345 -8.54 -5.64 -11.51
C ALA A 345 -9.59 -4.95 -10.64
N LEU A 346 -9.94 -3.69 -10.94
CA LEU A 346 -11.03 -2.97 -10.29
C LEU A 346 -12.37 -3.67 -10.54
N THR A 347 -12.65 -4.03 -11.80
CA THR A 347 -13.85 -4.79 -12.15
C THR A 347 -13.87 -6.18 -11.53
N PHE A 348 -12.73 -6.88 -11.49
CA PHE A 348 -12.61 -8.19 -10.86
C PHE A 348 -13.07 -8.11 -9.40
N GLY A 349 -12.61 -7.12 -8.65
CA GLY A 349 -13.08 -6.91 -7.28
C GLY A 349 -14.58 -6.56 -7.19
N LEU A 350 -15.10 -5.71 -8.08
CA LEU A 350 -16.53 -5.35 -8.12
C LEU A 350 -17.46 -6.55 -8.37
N ASN A 351 -16.98 -7.59 -9.06
CA ASN A 351 -17.73 -8.81 -9.35
C ASN A 351 -17.59 -9.88 -8.25
N THR A 352 -16.97 -9.58 -7.10
CA THR A 352 -16.75 -10.56 -6.03
C THR A 352 -17.60 -10.24 -4.81
N TYR A 353 -17.08 -9.48 -3.84
CA TYR A 353 -17.76 -9.18 -2.59
C TYR A 353 -18.27 -7.74 -2.55
N THR A 354 -19.46 -7.55 -1.99
CA THR A 354 -20.21 -6.27 -1.99
C THR A 354 -19.45 -5.11 -1.33
N ALA A 355 -18.62 -5.38 -0.31
CA ALA A 355 -17.82 -4.33 0.33
C ALA A 355 -16.80 -3.67 -0.61
N PHE A 356 -16.48 -4.30 -1.75
CA PHE A 356 -15.53 -3.75 -2.73
C PHE A 356 -16.09 -2.51 -3.44
N ARG A 357 -17.39 -2.23 -3.32
CA ARG A 357 -18.06 -1.03 -3.88
C ARG A 357 -17.47 0.29 -3.38
N VAL A 358 -16.77 0.30 -2.24
CA VAL A 358 -16.06 1.49 -1.74
C VAL A 358 -14.74 1.74 -2.47
N VAL A 359 -14.12 0.70 -3.04
CA VAL A 359 -12.79 0.78 -3.66
C VAL A 359 -12.72 1.74 -4.85
N PRO A 360 -13.69 1.79 -5.80
CA PRO A 360 -13.69 2.81 -6.86
C PRO A 360 -13.63 4.24 -6.33
N ILE A 361 -14.26 4.54 -5.19
CA ILE A 361 -14.24 5.86 -4.56
C ILE A 361 -12.83 6.16 -4.04
N VAL A 362 -12.19 5.20 -3.36
CA VAL A 362 -10.82 5.32 -2.87
C VAL A 362 -9.84 5.52 -4.03
N VAL A 363 -10.00 4.76 -5.12
CA VAL A 363 -9.18 4.90 -6.33
C VAL A 363 -9.38 6.27 -6.98
N ALA A 364 -10.62 6.74 -7.12
CA ALA A 364 -10.92 8.05 -7.69
C ALA A 364 -10.31 9.17 -6.84
N ALA A 365 -10.42 9.09 -5.51
CA ALA A 365 -9.80 10.06 -4.60
C ALA A 365 -8.26 10.04 -4.72
N PHE A 366 -7.65 8.86 -4.81
CA PHE A 366 -6.21 8.72 -5.01
C PHE A 366 -5.75 9.28 -6.37
N LEU A 367 -6.48 9.00 -7.45
CA LEU A 367 -6.19 9.52 -8.79
C LEU A 367 -6.37 11.04 -8.85
N LEU A 368 -7.39 11.59 -8.19
CA LEU A 368 -7.58 13.03 -8.06
C LEU A 368 -6.39 13.67 -7.34
N PHE A 369 -6.00 13.11 -6.19
CA PHE A 369 -4.80 13.55 -5.47
C PHE A 369 -3.56 13.50 -6.36
N TRP A 370 -3.36 12.41 -7.12
CA TRP A 370 -2.24 12.26 -8.03
C TRP A 370 -2.24 13.32 -9.13
N VAL A 371 -3.38 13.55 -9.79
CA VAL A 371 -3.54 14.56 -10.84
C VAL A 371 -3.26 15.96 -10.29
N VAL A 372 -3.81 16.31 -9.13
CA VAL A 372 -3.54 17.59 -8.46
C VAL A 372 -2.05 17.74 -8.14
N ARG A 373 -1.41 16.69 -7.61
CA ARG A 373 0.04 16.68 -7.34
C ARG A 373 0.84 16.96 -8.62
N VAL A 374 0.53 16.26 -9.71
CA VAL A 374 1.21 16.40 -11.00
C VAL A 374 0.99 17.81 -11.58
N LEU A 375 -0.23 18.34 -11.52
CA LEU A 375 -0.55 19.72 -11.94
C LEU A 375 0.29 20.79 -11.23
N LEU A 376 0.62 20.56 -9.95
CA LEU A 376 1.39 21.47 -9.11
C LEU A 376 2.91 21.29 -9.20
N THR A 377 3.40 20.14 -9.69
CA THR A 377 4.85 19.81 -9.66
C THR A 377 5.46 19.60 -11.04
N ASP A 378 4.81 18.83 -11.91
CA ASP A 378 5.34 18.46 -13.22
C ASP A 378 4.21 18.26 -14.22
N ARG A 379 3.91 19.31 -15.00
CA ARG A 379 2.83 19.28 -15.99
C ARG A 379 3.15 18.41 -17.21
N GLY A 380 4.40 18.00 -17.40
CA GLY A 380 4.84 17.22 -18.57
C GLY A 380 4.25 15.81 -18.61
N SER A 381 4.01 15.20 -17.46
CA SER A 381 3.45 13.84 -17.34
C SER A 381 1.91 13.80 -17.32
N LEU A 382 1.24 14.95 -17.17
CA LEU A 382 -0.20 15.01 -16.94
C LEU A 382 -1.04 14.42 -18.08
N ARG A 383 -0.73 14.77 -19.34
CA ARG A 383 -1.47 14.25 -20.51
C ARG A 383 -1.42 12.73 -20.54
N HIS A 384 -0.25 12.17 -20.28
CA HIS A 384 -0.03 10.74 -20.28
C HIS A 384 -0.85 10.04 -19.17
N ASP A 385 -0.87 10.63 -17.97
CA ASP A 385 -1.64 10.09 -16.85
C ASP A 385 -3.14 10.19 -17.08
N LEU A 386 -3.64 11.29 -17.66
CA LEU A 386 -5.04 11.44 -18.03
C LEU A 386 -5.48 10.43 -19.11
N GLU A 387 -4.65 10.21 -20.13
CA GLU A 387 -4.89 9.15 -21.13
C GLU A 387 -4.93 7.77 -20.46
N GLY A 388 -4.05 7.52 -19.49
CA GLY A 388 -4.03 6.30 -18.69
C GLY A 388 -5.28 6.11 -17.82
N ILE A 389 -5.72 7.16 -17.13
CA ILE A 389 -6.95 7.17 -16.32
C ILE A 389 -8.16 6.91 -17.20
N ALA A 390 -8.25 7.54 -18.37
CA ALA A 390 -9.32 7.30 -19.34
C ALA A 390 -9.32 5.83 -19.82
N LEU A 391 -8.15 5.26 -20.09
CA LEU A 391 -8.02 3.85 -20.47
C LEU A 391 -8.44 2.90 -19.35
N MET A 392 -8.05 3.19 -18.10
CA MET A 392 -8.49 2.44 -16.93
C MET A 392 -10.00 2.50 -16.73
N ALA A 393 -10.59 3.69 -16.86
CA ALA A 393 -12.03 3.89 -16.78
C ALA A 393 -12.75 3.12 -17.90
N GLY A 394 -12.29 3.22 -19.15
CA GLY A 394 -12.83 2.47 -20.28
C GLY A 394 -12.75 0.96 -20.08
N ALA A 395 -11.61 0.43 -19.64
CA ALA A 395 -11.44 -0.99 -19.32
C ALA A 395 -12.40 -1.44 -18.20
N THR A 396 -12.57 -0.61 -17.17
CA THR A 396 -13.50 -0.87 -16.06
C THR A 396 -14.94 -0.93 -16.56
N LEU A 397 -15.37 0.07 -17.35
CA LEU A 397 -16.72 0.18 -17.91
C LEU A 397 -17.07 -1.01 -18.80
N VAL A 398 -16.18 -1.37 -19.72
CA VAL A 398 -16.38 -2.53 -20.62
C VAL A 398 -16.48 -3.81 -19.81
N SER A 399 -15.59 -4.01 -18.85
CA SER A 399 -15.53 -5.26 -18.09
C SER A 399 -16.69 -5.38 -17.09
N VAL A 400 -17.15 -4.28 -16.50
CA VAL A 400 -18.24 -4.28 -15.49
C VAL A 400 -19.63 -4.25 -16.15
N ALA A 401 -19.71 -4.02 -17.46
CA ALA A 401 -20.97 -3.82 -18.18
C ALA A 401 -22.05 -4.88 -17.88
N PRO A 402 -21.78 -6.20 -17.81
CA PRO A 402 -22.81 -7.18 -17.50
C PRO A 402 -23.44 -6.96 -16.12
N LEU A 403 -22.61 -6.71 -15.10
CA LEU A 403 -23.07 -6.43 -13.74
C LEU A 403 -23.76 -5.06 -13.67
N GLY A 404 -23.22 -4.05 -14.34
CA GLY A 404 -23.77 -2.69 -14.38
C GLY A 404 -25.15 -2.63 -15.02
N VAL A 405 -25.32 -3.25 -16.19
CA VAL A 405 -26.61 -3.33 -16.89
C VAL A 405 -27.65 -4.05 -16.03
N TYR A 406 -27.29 -5.21 -15.46
CA TYR A 406 -28.20 -5.93 -14.57
C TYR A 406 -28.57 -5.10 -13.33
N THR A 407 -27.61 -4.39 -12.74
CA THR A 407 -27.84 -3.53 -11.56
C THR A 407 -28.81 -2.40 -11.86
N VAL A 408 -28.67 -1.75 -13.02
CA VAL A 408 -29.58 -0.68 -13.45
C VAL A 408 -30.99 -1.22 -13.69
N GLN A 409 -31.10 -2.39 -14.32
CA GLN A 409 -32.40 -3.04 -14.60
C GLN A 409 -33.08 -3.57 -13.33
N ASN A 410 -32.30 -3.99 -12.32
CA ASN A 410 -32.78 -4.65 -11.11
C ASN A 410 -32.35 -3.90 -9.84
N TRP A 411 -32.52 -2.57 -9.85
CA TRP A 411 -32.01 -1.68 -8.80
C TRP A 411 -32.48 -2.07 -7.38
N ARG A 412 -33.73 -2.51 -7.25
CA ARG A 412 -34.32 -2.94 -5.96
C ARG A 412 -33.63 -4.18 -5.40
N VAL A 413 -33.28 -5.14 -6.25
CA VAL A 413 -32.55 -6.36 -5.87
C VAL A 413 -31.15 -5.99 -5.38
N PHE A 414 -30.45 -5.11 -6.10
CA PHE A 414 -29.11 -4.67 -5.76
C PHE A 414 -29.03 -3.88 -4.43
N THR A 415 -30.05 -3.08 -4.13
CA THR A 415 -30.14 -2.25 -2.92
C THR A 415 -30.81 -2.95 -1.74
N SER A 416 -31.45 -4.09 -1.96
CA SER A 416 -32.19 -4.85 -0.94
C SER A 416 -31.35 -5.10 0.32
N ARG A 417 -30.09 -5.52 0.17
CA ARG A 417 -29.20 -5.75 1.31
C ARG A 417 -29.02 -4.52 2.18
N ILE A 418 -28.73 -3.36 1.57
CA ILE A 418 -28.59 -2.09 2.31
C ILE A 418 -29.89 -1.79 3.08
N GLN A 419 -31.05 -2.07 2.50
CA GLN A 419 -32.34 -1.89 3.18
C GLN A 419 -32.59 -2.89 4.31
N HIS A 420 -32.01 -4.09 4.26
CA HIS A 420 -32.19 -5.12 5.29
C HIS A 420 -31.29 -4.95 6.52
N ILE A 421 -30.05 -4.46 6.35
CA ILE A 421 -29.07 -4.29 7.44
C ILE A 421 -28.90 -2.83 7.90
N SER A 422 -29.51 -1.86 7.24
CA SER A 422 -29.44 -0.46 7.68
C SER A 422 -30.32 -0.22 8.91
N VAL A 423 -29.73 0.37 9.94
CA VAL A 423 -30.44 0.87 11.14
C VAL A 423 -31.35 2.05 10.79
N MET A 424 -31.13 2.72 9.66
CA MET A 424 -31.93 3.86 9.19
C MET A 424 -33.28 3.45 8.56
N ARG A 425 -33.74 2.22 8.78
CA ARG A 425 -35.03 1.74 8.25
C ARG A 425 -36.22 2.17 9.11
N GLU A 426 -35.95 2.52 10.37
CA GLU A 426 -36.97 2.87 11.39
C GLU A 426 -37.21 4.38 11.53
N VAL A 427 -36.50 5.21 10.76
CA VAL A 427 -36.67 6.67 10.67
C VAL A 427 -37.19 7.03 9.30
#